data_AF-A0A957RXD4-F1
#
_entry.id   AF-A0A957RXD4-F1
#
_cell.length_a   1.000
_cell.length_b   1.000
_cell.length_c   1.000
_cell.angle_alpha   90.00
_cell.angle_beta   90.00
_cell.angle_gamma   90.00
#
_symmetry.space_group_name_H-M   'P 1'
#
loop_
_entity.id
_entity.type
_entity.pdbx_description
1 polymer ?
#
loop_
_entity_poly.entity_id
_entity_poly.type
_entity_poly.pdbx_seq_one_letter_code
_entity_poly.pdbx_strand_id
1 'polypeptide(L)'
;ARQLLALLRPGGTLIVCAPLHPSPLTEIPNFLINAPPHHLTWWTASACQALAEVIGVEPLEIVEVPPSPHDSEAIVYWMHRLSLLRARPGPGERYLAHRWGWHLNLVFSYLLARLAMRLLPSPKGGRPCNVMLVARSRQS
;
A
#
# COMPACT_ATOMS: atom_id res chain seq x y z
N ALA A 1 15.41 7.91 -3.71
CA ALA A 1 15.08 9.16 -2.99
C ALA A 1 16.14 10.26 -3.19
N ARG A 2 17.41 10.09 -2.80
CA ARG A 2 18.46 11.12 -3.00
C ARG A 2 18.62 11.58 -4.46
N GLN A 3 18.54 10.65 -5.40
CA GLN A 3 18.55 10.98 -6.84
C GLN A 3 17.34 11.83 -7.25
N LEU A 4 16.16 11.60 -6.67
CA LEU A 4 14.98 12.43 -6.92
C LEU A 4 15.15 13.84 -6.34
N LEU A 5 15.73 13.94 -5.14
CA LEU A 5 16.04 15.21 -4.51
C LEU A 5 17.01 16.05 -5.35
N ALA A 6 18.01 15.42 -5.99
CA ALA A 6 18.97 16.10 -6.87
C ALA A 6 18.33 16.73 -8.12
N LEU A 7 17.12 16.31 -8.49
CA LEU A 7 16.36 16.87 -9.62
C LEU A 7 15.50 18.08 -9.23
N LEU A 8 15.37 18.36 -7.92
CA LEU A 8 14.55 19.46 -7.44
C LEU A 8 15.34 20.76 -7.46
N ARG A 9 14.64 21.85 -7.82
CA ARG A 9 15.14 23.20 -7.57
C ARG A 9 15.14 23.46 -6.05
N PRO A 10 15.97 24.38 -5.54
CA PRO A 10 15.90 24.80 -4.13
C PRO A 10 14.47 25.19 -3.73
N GLY A 11 14.00 24.69 -2.58
CA GLY A 11 12.62 24.88 -2.13
C GLY A 11 11.55 24.06 -2.88
N GLY A 12 11.94 23.23 -3.85
CA GLY A 12 11.04 22.35 -4.60
C GLY A 12 10.42 21.24 -3.75
N THR A 13 9.26 20.74 -4.20
CA THR A 13 8.46 19.73 -3.49
C THR A 13 8.80 18.32 -3.98
N LEU A 14 9.06 17.42 -3.05
CA LEU A 14 9.17 15.98 -3.25
C LEU A 14 7.85 15.33 -2.82
N ILE A 15 7.25 14.50 -3.68
CA ILE A 15 6.10 13.66 -3.33
C ILE A 15 6.50 12.20 -3.58
N VAL A 16 6.38 11.36 -2.55
CA VAL A 16 6.63 9.93 -2.62
C VAL A 16 5.40 9.20 -2.10
N CYS A 17 4.83 8.31 -2.90
CA CYS A 17 3.75 7.42 -2.50
C CYS A 17 4.22 5.98 -2.56
N ALA A 18 3.90 5.19 -1.55
CA ALA A 18 4.29 3.78 -1.48
C ALA A 18 3.19 2.92 -0.83
N PRO A 19 3.14 1.60 -1.13
CA PRO A 19 2.17 0.70 -0.50
C PRO A 19 2.35 0.64 1.02
N LEU A 20 1.26 0.89 1.76
CA LEU A 20 1.25 0.90 3.23
C LEU A 20 1.37 -0.53 3.79
N HIS A 21 2.11 -0.66 4.88
CA HIS A 21 2.16 -1.84 5.73
C HIS A 21 1.87 -1.44 7.19
N PRO A 22 1.00 -2.18 7.92
CA PRO A 22 0.07 -3.17 7.41
C PRO A 22 -1.10 -2.49 6.67
N SER A 23 -1.64 -3.16 5.64
CA SER A 23 -2.79 -2.66 4.87
C SER A 23 -3.70 -3.81 4.40
N PRO A 24 -4.91 -3.52 3.90
CA PRO A 24 -5.77 -4.52 3.25
C PRO A 24 -5.03 -5.37 2.22
N LEU A 25 -4.14 -4.77 1.45
CA LEU A 25 -3.32 -5.45 0.46
C LEU A 25 -2.44 -6.54 1.09
N THR A 26 -1.82 -6.25 2.23
CA THR A 26 -0.97 -7.22 2.96
C THR A 26 -1.77 -8.30 3.70
N GLU A 27 -3.07 -8.08 3.90
CA GLU A 27 -3.96 -9.02 4.61
C GLU A 27 -4.62 -10.06 3.68
N ILE A 28 -4.53 -9.89 2.36
CA ILE A 28 -5.04 -10.88 1.40
C ILE A 28 -4.00 -12.01 1.26
N PRO A 29 -4.34 -13.25 1.65
CA PRO A 29 -3.39 -14.37 1.58
C PRO A 29 -2.95 -14.70 0.16
N ASN A 30 -1.68 -15.04 -0.01
CA ASN A 30 -1.08 -15.42 -1.30
C ASN A 30 -1.28 -14.39 -2.44
N PHE A 31 -1.55 -13.13 -2.10
CA PHE A 31 -1.77 -12.11 -3.10
C PHE A 31 -0.46 -11.75 -3.80
N LEU A 32 -0.35 -12.05 -5.10
CA LEU A 32 0.90 -11.84 -5.85
C LEU A 32 1.27 -10.35 -5.99
N ILE A 33 0.28 -9.45 -5.96
CA ILE A 33 0.52 -8.01 -5.90
C ILE A 33 1.08 -7.60 -4.52
N ASN A 34 1.16 -8.50 -3.53
CA ASN A 34 1.91 -8.30 -2.29
C ASN A 34 3.29 -8.99 -2.28
N ALA A 35 3.69 -9.68 -3.36
CA ALA A 35 5.01 -10.32 -3.43
C ALA A 35 6.14 -9.26 -3.48
N PRO A 36 7.40 -9.58 -3.15
CA PRO A 36 8.53 -8.67 -3.44
C PRO A 36 8.68 -8.44 -4.96
N PRO A 37 9.26 -7.31 -5.42
CA PRO A 37 10.11 -6.37 -4.69
C PRO A 37 9.36 -5.19 -4.02
N HIS A 38 8.09 -4.98 -4.35
CA HIS A 38 7.31 -3.77 -4.01
C HIS A 38 6.92 -3.63 -2.53
N HIS A 39 7.25 -4.61 -1.69
CA HIS A 39 7.15 -4.55 -0.22
C HIS A 39 8.48 -4.76 0.49
N LEU A 40 9.63 -4.62 -0.18
CA LEU A 40 10.95 -4.78 0.44
C LEU A 40 11.16 -3.93 1.70
N THR A 41 10.45 -2.81 1.82
CA THR A 41 10.66 -1.81 2.87
C THR A 41 9.44 -1.54 3.75
N TRP A 42 8.40 -2.39 3.71
CA TRP A 42 7.19 -2.30 4.58
C TRP A 42 6.84 -0.87 5.01
N TRP A 43 6.40 -0.04 4.06
CA TRP A 43 6.28 1.40 4.29
C TRP A 43 5.19 1.73 5.30
N THR A 44 5.56 2.56 6.27
CA THR A 44 4.69 3.15 7.29
C THR A 44 4.86 4.66 7.28
N ALA A 45 3.99 5.39 7.99
CA ALA A 45 4.22 6.81 8.26
C ALA A 45 5.59 7.06 8.93
N SER A 46 6.01 6.18 9.85
CA SER A 46 7.33 6.28 10.50
C SER A 46 8.50 6.01 9.54
N ALA A 47 8.34 5.10 8.57
CA ALA A 47 9.34 4.89 7.53
C ALA A 47 9.46 6.11 6.60
N CYS A 48 8.35 6.78 6.28
CA CYS A 48 8.36 8.04 5.54
C CYS A 48 9.06 9.16 6.31
N GLN A 49 8.80 9.26 7.62
CA GLN A 49 9.49 10.21 8.50
C GLN A 49 11.01 9.96 8.53
N ALA A 50 11.43 8.71 8.77
CA ALA A 50 12.84 8.34 8.77
C ALA A 50 13.49 8.58 7.39
N LEU A 51 12.77 8.32 6.29
CA LEU A 51 13.25 8.64 4.95
C LEU A 51 13.51 10.14 4.80
N ALA A 52 12.58 10.99 5.23
CA ALA A 52 12.71 12.45 5.14
C ALA A 52 13.96 12.95 5.89
N GLU A 53 14.18 12.44 7.10
CA GLU A 53 15.37 12.73 7.92
C GLU A 53 16.67 12.30 7.22
N VAL A 54 16.72 11.06 6.72
CA VAL A 54 17.92 10.49 6.06
C VAL A 54 18.30 11.22 4.77
N ILE A 55 17.33 11.82 4.08
CA ILE A 55 17.57 12.59 2.86
C ILE A 55 17.60 14.10 3.09
N GLY A 56 17.40 14.57 4.33
CA GLY A 56 17.54 15.98 4.71
C GLY A 56 16.47 16.91 4.16
N VAL A 57 15.24 16.43 3.96
CA VAL A 57 14.09 17.24 3.52
C VAL A 57 13.17 17.57 4.69
N GLU A 58 12.42 18.66 4.57
CA GLU A 58 11.40 19.04 5.56
C GLU A 58 10.07 18.35 5.21
N PRO A 59 9.55 17.43 6.04
CA PRO A 59 8.24 16.83 5.81
C PRO A 59 7.15 17.89 6.02
N LEU A 60 6.35 18.13 4.98
CA LEU A 60 5.18 19.00 5.04
C LEU A 60 3.93 18.20 5.43
N GLU A 61 3.82 16.98 4.90
CA GLU A 61 2.67 16.10 5.12
C GLU A 61 3.10 14.64 5.04
N ILE A 62 2.58 13.81 5.94
CA ILE A 62 2.65 12.35 5.84
C ILE A 62 1.23 11.83 6.04
N VAL A 63 0.66 11.23 5.00
CA VAL A 63 -0.73 10.77 5.03
C VAL A 63 -0.89 9.34 4.58
N GLU A 64 -1.76 8.63 5.27
CA GLU A 64 -2.29 7.36 4.78
C GLU A 64 -3.40 7.64 3.77
N VAL A 65 -3.22 7.14 2.55
CA VAL A 65 -4.10 7.45 1.43
C VAL A 65 -5.22 6.40 1.36
N PRO A 66 -6.49 6.82 1.47
CA PRO A 66 -7.62 5.91 1.33
C PRO A 66 -7.67 5.33 -0.09
N PRO A 67 -8.30 4.15 -0.27
CA PRO A 67 -8.44 3.56 -1.59
C PRO A 67 -9.25 4.48 -2.50
N SER A 68 -8.70 4.75 -3.67
CA SER A 68 -9.34 5.46 -4.76
C SER A 68 -10.33 4.55 -5.49
N PRO A 69 -11.29 5.13 -6.24
CA PRO A 69 -12.19 4.36 -7.11
C PRO A 69 -11.50 3.67 -8.29
N HIS A 70 -10.19 3.86 -8.49
CA HIS A 70 -9.45 3.23 -9.59
C HIS A 70 -9.49 1.71 -9.48
N ASP A 71 -9.60 1.03 -10.63
CA ASP A 71 -9.85 -0.42 -10.71
C ASP A 71 -8.90 -1.28 -9.86
N SER A 72 -7.62 -0.90 -9.76
CA SER A 72 -6.61 -1.62 -8.98
C SER A 72 -6.80 -1.51 -7.46
N GLU A 73 -7.33 -0.40 -6.96
CA GLU A 73 -7.59 -0.22 -5.52
C GLU A 73 -9.00 -0.67 -5.16
N ALA A 74 -9.94 -0.54 -6.10
CA ALA A 74 -11.29 -1.08 -5.97
C ALA A 74 -11.29 -2.61 -5.88
N ILE A 75 -10.49 -3.30 -6.70
CA ILE A 75 -10.38 -4.77 -6.60
C ILE A 75 -9.78 -5.19 -5.25
N VAL A 76 -8.76 -4.50 -4.75
CA VAL A 76 -8.14 -4.80 -3.45
C VAL A 76 -9.13 -4.56 -2.31
N TYR A 77 -9.89 -3.46 -2.36
CA TYR A 77 -10.95 -3.18 -1.41
C TYR A 77 -11.97 -4.31 -1.35
N TRP A 78 -12.50 -4.75 -2.49
CA TRP A 78 -13.52 -5.79 -2.53
C TRP A 78 -12.96 -7.17 -2.21
N MET A 79 -11.77 -7.51 -2.70
CA MET A 79 -11.09 -8.76 -2.34
C MET A 79 -10.83 -8.83 -0.84
N HIS A 80 -10.37 -7.72 -0.25
CA HIS A 80 -10.22 -7.64 1.20
C HIS A 80 -11.58 -7.84 1.85
N ARG A 81 -12.60 -7.06 1.52
CA ARG A 81 -13.93 -7.17 2.15
C ARG A 81 -14.56 -8.57 2.05
N LEU A 82 -14.33 -9.28 0.95
CA LEU A 82 -14.94 -10.58 0.64
C LEU A 82 -14.02 -11.77 0.96
N SER A 83 -12.80 -11.53 1.47
CA SER A 83 -11.92 -12.59 1.95
C SER A 83 -12.44 -13.14 3.28
N LEU A 84 -12.54 -14.48 3.33
CA LEU A 84 -12.91 -15.24 4.52
C LEU A 84 -11.69 -15.47 5.44
N LEU A 85 -10.48 -15.46 4.88
CA LEU A 85 -9.23 -15.61 5.60
C LEU A 85 -8.37 -14.35 5.50
N ARG A 86 -7.61 -14.07 6.55
CA ARG A 86 -6.64 -12.97 6.60
C ARG A 86 -5.24 -13.51 6.77
N ALA A 87 -4.30 -12.98 5.99
CA ALA A 87 -2.89 -13.11 6.29
C ALA A 87 -2.54 -12.07 7.37
N ARG A 88 -2.07 -12.54 8.53
CA ARG A 88 -1.51 -11.70 9.59
C ARG A 88 -0.21 -12.34 10.09
N PRO A 89 0.80 -12.46 9.22
CA PRO A 89 2.02 -13.14 9.60
C PRO A 89 2.70 -12.37 10.75
N GLY A 90 3.08 -13.09 11.79
CA GLY A 90 3.93 -12.57 12.86
C GLY A 90 5.39 -12.36 12.40
N PRO A 91 6.27 -11.92 13.31
CA PRO A 91 7.70 -11.82 13.04
C PRO A 91 8.26 -13.17 12.53
N GLY A 92 8.90 -13.16 11.36
CA GLY A 92 9.48 -14.35 10.74
C GLY A 92 8.49 -15.26 9.99
N GLU A 93 7.20 -14.97 10.01
CA GLU A 93 6.20 -15.71 9.25
C GLU A 93 6.08 -15.21 7.80
N ARG A 94 5.61 -16.08 6.90
CA ARG A 94 5.56 -15.80 5.46
C ARG A 94 4.20 -15.24 5.05
N TYR A 95 4.23 -14.15 4.27
CA TYR A 95 3.05 -13.64 3.54
C TYR A 95 2.60 -14.57 2.41
N LEU A 96 3.50 -15.42 1.91
CA LEU A 96 3.24 -16.39 0.85
C LEU A 96 3.55 -17.81 1.37
N ALA A 97 2.57 -18.70 1.29
CA ALA A 97 2.72 -20.09 1.73
C ALA A 97 1.82 -21.03 0.92
N HIS A 98 2.30 -22.25 0.67
CA HIS A 98 1.48 -23.29 0.06
C HIS A 98 0.44 -23.80 1.08
N ARG A 99 -0.76 -23.20 1.03
CA ARG A 99 -1.90 -23.50 1.91
C ARG A 99 -3.15 -23.49 1.06
N TRP A 100 -3.79 -24.63 0.86
CA TRP A 100 -4.97 -24.74 -0.01
C TRP A 100 -6.09 -23.78 0.39
N GLY A 101 -6.34 -23.59 1.70
CA GLY A 101 -7.30 -22.59 2.17
C GLY A 101 -6.97 -21.16 1.72
N TRP A 102 -5.69 -20.80 1.64
CA TRP A 102 -5.27 -19.48 1.15
C TRP A 102 -5.43 -19.36 -0.37
N HIS A 103 -5.11 -20.40 -1.12
CA HIS A 103 -5.36 -20.44 -2.57
C HIS A 103 -6.85 -20.33 -2.90
N LEU A 104 -7.69 -21.10 -2.20
CA LEU A 104 -9.15 -21.03 -2.37
C LEU A 104 -9.68 -19.65 -1.98
N ASN A 105 -9.28 -19.10 -0.83
CA ASN A 105 -9.67 -17.75 -0.41
C ASN A 105 -9.30 -16.70 -1.47
N LEU A 106 -8.09 -16.79 -2.04
CA LEU A 106 -7.64 -15.85 -3.07
C LEU A 106 -8.53 -15.92 -4.32
N VAL A 107 -8.81 -17.13 -4.83
CA VAL A 107 -9.66 -17.33 -6.01
C VAL A 107 -11.09 -16.84 -5.74
N PHE A 108 -11.69 -17.24 -4.62
CA PHE A 108 -13.06 -16.83 -4.28
C PHE A 108 -13.17 -15.32 -4.08
N SER A 109 -12.28 -14.72 -3.29
CA SER A 109 -12.29 -13.27 -3.07
C SER A 109 -12.06 -12.49 -4.36
N TYR A 110 -11.20 -12.96 -5.26
CA TYR A 110 -11.01 -12.36 -6.57
C TYR A 110 -12.28 -12.41 -7.43
N LEU A 111 -12.90 -13.58 -7.57
CA LEU A 111 -14.12 -13.73 -8.39
C LEU A 111 -15.29 -12.92 -7.84
N LEU A 112 -15.50 -12.95 -6.52
CA LEU A 112 -16.53 -12.17 -5.87
C LEU A 112 -16.26 -10.66 -5.98
N ALA A 113 -14.99 -10.24 -5.89
CA ALA A 113 -14.62 -8.84 -6.06
C ALA A 113 -14.85 -8.34 -7.49
N ARG A 114 -14.52 -9.16 -8.49
CA ARG A 114 -14.81 -8.86 -9.91
C ARG A 114 -16.31 -8.72 -10.17
N LEU A 115 -17.13 -9.54 -9.51
CA LEU A 115 -18.57 -9.42 -9.58
C LEU A 115 -19.07 -8.16 -8.85
N ALA A 116 -18.57 -7.90 -7.64
CA ALA A 116 -18.91 -6.73 -6.85
C ALA A 116 -18.60 -5.43 -7.58
N MET A 117 -17.44 -5.31 -8.22
CA MET A 117 -17.08 -4.12 -9.02
C MET A 117 -18.04 -3.84 -10.19
N ARG A 118 -18.75 -4.86 -10.68
CA ARG A 118 -19.75 -4.71 -11.76
C ARG A 118 -21.14 -4.34 -11.23
N LEU A 119 -21.47 -4.77 -10.01
CA LEU A 119 -22.84 -4.71 -9.47
C LEU A 119 -23.03 -3.67 -8.36
N LEU A 120 -21.95 -3.33 -7.65
CA LEU A 120 -21.96 -2.47 -6.48
C LEU A 120 -21.25 -1.16 -6.79
N PRO A 121 -21.61 -0.06 -6.10
CA PRO A 121 -20.94 1.22 -6.29
C PRO A 121 -19.45 1.11 -5.94
N SER A 122 -18.65 2.00 -6.54
CA SER A 122 -17.23 2.13 -6.20
C SER A 122 -17.05 2.31 -4.69
N PRO A 123 -15.96 1.78 -4.12
CA PRO A 123 -15.70 1.89 -2.69
C PRO A 123 -15.79 3.34 -2.22
N LYS A 124 -16.62 3.60 -1.22
CA LYS A 124 -16.68 4.89 -0.52
C LYS A 124 -16.05 4.72 0.84
N GLY A 125 -14.84 5.23 0.99
CA GLY A 125 -14.03 4.99 2.19
C GLY A 125 -13.53 3.55 2.27
N GLY A 126 -12.51 3.33 3.10
CA GLY A 126 -11.85 2.06 3.26
C GLY A 126 -10.54 2.24 4.02
N ARG A 127 -9.99 1.14 4.53
CA ARG A 127 -8.67 1.18 5.16
C ARG A 127 -7.63 1.59 4.11
N PRO A 128 -6.69 2.48 4.45
CA PRO A 128 -5.69 2.96 3.51
C PRO A 128 -4.82 1.81 3.01
N CYS A 129 -4.42 1.92 1.75
CA CYS A 129 -3.53 0.95 1.09
C CYS A 129 -2.17 1.54 0.76
N ASN A 130 -2.02 2.87 0.84
CA ASN A 130 -0.77 3.57 0.55
C ASN A 130 -0.46 4.59 1.65
N VAL A 131 0.81 4.97 1.74
CA VAL A 131 1.30 6.09 2.52
C VAL A 131 2.01 7.06 1.59
N MET A 132 1.80 8.36 1.81
CA MET A 132 2.38 9.42 1.01
C MET A 132 3.16 10.38 1.89
N LEU A 133 4.39 10.68 1.47
CA LEU A 133 5.23 11.75 1.99
C LEU A 133 5.21 12.93 1.02
N VAL A 134 4.82 14.09 1.50
CA VAL A 134 5.02 15.39 0.84
C VAL A 134 6.08 16.14 1.63
N ALA A 135 7.19 16.49 0.98
CA ALA A 135 8.31 17.14 1.64
C ALA A 135 8.89 18.28 0.79
N ARG A 136 9.58 19.21 1.43
CA ARG A 136 10.25 20.34 0.78
C ARG A 136 11.76 20.17 0.84
N SER A 137 12.42 20.41 -0.29
CA SER A 137 13.87 20.55 -0.33
C SER A 137 14.31 21.85 0.34
N ARG A 138 15.49 21.86 0.95
CA ARG A 138 16.01 23.07 1.61
C ARG A 138 16.20 24.20 0.60
N GLN A 139 15.95 25.42 1.03
CA GLN A 139 16.38 26.63 0.32
C GLN A 139 17.87 26.81 0.64
N SER A 140 18.74 26.49 -0.31
CA SER A 140 20.18 26.79 -0.21
C SER A 140 20.45 28.24 -0.53
#